data_AF-A0A8T5Q647-F1
#
_entry.id   AF-A0A8T5Q647-F1
#
_cell.length_a   1.000
_cell.length_b   1.000
_cell.length_c   1.000
_cell.angle_alpha   90.00
_cell.angle_beta   90.00
_cell.angle_gamma   90.00
#
_symmetry.space_group_name_H-M   'P 1'
#
loop_
_entity.id
_entity.type
_entity.pdbx_description
1 polymer ?
#
loop_
_entity_poly.entity_id
_entity_poly.type
_entity_poly.pdbx_seq_one_letter_code
_entity_poly.pdbx_strand_id
1 'polypeptide(L)'
;MKKEHAKKILKDVMPEQCFWINKGPIIKNLRQLPRALRRMKPETFTHHVGKGKNDFSVWIDHVLGDANLASAISKLKTKKAMADALNKRIKILKKTAG
;
A
#
# COMPACT_ATOMS: atom_id res chain seq x y z
N MET A 1 -10.73 -14.40 -5.47
CA MET A 1 -9.26 -14.22 -5.58
C MET A 1 -8.59 -15.56 -5.32
N LYS A 2 -7.61 -15.96 -6.14
CA LYS A 2 -6.90 -17.25 -6.02
C LYS A 2 -5.70 -17.14 -5.05
N LYS A 3 -5.28 -18.26 -4.44
CA LYS A 3 -4.13 -18.37 -3.51
C LYS A 3 -2.86 -17.75 -4.07
N GLU A 4 -2.49 -18.10 -5.31
CA GLU A 4 -1.27 -17.61 -5.97
C GLU A 4 -1.29 -16.09 -6.20
N HIS A 5 -2.46 -15.53 -6.49
CA HIS A 5 -2.61 -14.09 -6.62
C HIS A 5 -2.41 -13.37 -5.27
N ALA A 6 -2.93 -13.93 -4.18
CA ALA A 6 -2.70 -13.40 -2.84
C ALA A 6 -1.23 -13.45 -2.42
N LYS A 7 -0.52 -14.54 -2.76
CA LYS A 7 0.93 -14.65 -2.55
C LYS A 7 1.70 -13.60 -3.35
N LYS A 8 1.33 -13.37 -4.62
CA LYS A 8 1.95 -12.37 -5.50
C LYS A 8 1.84 -10.97 -4.89
N ILE A 9 0.66 -10.55 -4.45
CA ILE A 9 0.44 -9.24 -3.81
C ILE A 9 1.29 -9.05 -2.55
N LEU A 10 1.53 -10.13 -1.79
CA LEU A 10 2.32 -10.09 -0.56
C LEU A 10 3.83 -10.21 -0.78
N LYS A 11 4.29 -10.60 -1.97
CA LYS A 11 5.71 -10.76 -2.29
C LYS A 11 6.39 -9.40 -2.43
N ASP A 12 7.70 -9.41 -2.28
CA ASP A 12 8.54 -8.28 -2.65
C ASP A 12 8.49 -8.07 -4.16
N VAL A 13 8.35 -6.81 -4.56
CA VAL A 13 8.45 -6.36 -5.95
C VAL A 13 9.93 -6.20 -6.34
N MET A 14 10.20 -6.10 -7.64
CA MET A 14 11.56 -5.83 -8.11
C MET A 14 12.03 -4.44 -7.66
N PRO A 15 13.35 -4.18 -7.51
CA PRO A 15 13.87 -2.91 -7.02
C PRO A 15 13.32 -1.67 -7.75
N GLU A 16 13.17 -1.74 -9.07
CA GLU A 16 12.63 -0.70 -9.94
C GLU A 16 11.12 -0.45 -9.75
N GLN A 17 10.42 -1.39 -9.13
CA GLN A 17 8.99 -1.30 -8.85
C GLN A 17 8.69 -0.91 -7.39
N CYS A 18 9.71 -0.75 -6.56
CA CYS A 18 9.53 -0.36 -5.16
C CYS A 18 8.92 1.05 -5.07
N PHE A 19 8.19 1.31 -3.99
CA PHE A 19 7.68 2.65 -3.73
C PHE A 19 8.70 3.47 -2.95
N TRP A 20 9.07 4.62 -3.50
CA TRP A 20 10.07 5.53 -2.94
C TRP A 20 9.39 6.66 -2.17
N ILE A 21 9.50 6.63 -0.85
CA ILE A 21 9.01 7.72 0.00
C ILE A 21 10.05 8.83 0.01
N ASN A 22 9.65 10.07 -0.28
CA ASN A 22 10.55 11.23 -0.24
C ASN A 22 11.16 11.39 1.18
N LYS A 23 12.50 11.34 1.28
CA LYS A 23 13.26 11.34 2.54
C LYS A 23 12.80 10.24 3.53
N GLY A 24 12.36 9.09 3.02
CA GLY A 24 11.83 7.98 3.81
C GLY A 24 12.31 6.61 3.34
N PRO A 25 11.78 5.53 3.93
CA PRO A 25 12.16 4.17 3.57
C PRO A 25 11.62 3.77 2.19
N ILE A 26 12.34 2.88 1.51
CA ILE A 26 11.86 2.20 0.31
C ILE A 26 10.88 1.10 0.73
N ILE A 27 9.72 1.04 0.09
CA ILE A 27 8.67 0.06 0.37
C ILE A 27 8.65 -0.99 -0.75
N LYS A 28 8.96 -2.23 -0.39
CA LYS A 28 9.12 -3.35 -1.34
C LYS A 28 7.88 -4.22 -1.47
N ASN A 29 6.94 -4.13 -0.52
CA ASN A 29 5.74 -4.97 -0.51
C ASN A 29 4.63 -4.31 0.32
N LEU A 30 3.42 -4.87 0.20
CA LEU A 30 2.24 -4.38 0.91
C LEU A 30 2.40 -4.38 2.44
N ARG A 31 3.17 -5.32 3.01
CA ARG A 31 3.29 -5.50 4.46
C ARG A 31 4.07 -4.37 5.14
N GLN A 32 4.95 -3.69 4.41
CA GLN A 32 5.78 -2.62 4.93
C GLN A 32 5.02 -1.27 4.99
N LEU A 33 4.07 -1.06 4.08
CA LEU A 33 3.37 0.22 3.93
C LEU A 33 2.61 0.69 5.18
N PRO A 34 1.85 -0.16 5.92
CA PRO A 34 1.15 0.29 7.13
C PRO A 34 2.10 0.85 8.20
N ARG A 35 3.26 0.23 8.38
CA ARG A 35 4.27 0.68 9.35
C ARG A 35 4.91 1.99 8.89
N ALA A 36 5.19 2.11 7.60
CA ALA A 36 5.69 3.34 7.00
C ALA A 36 4.70 4.51 7.19
N LEU A 37 3.42 4.30 6.88
CA LEU A 37 2.37 5.31 7.08
C LEU A 37 2.28 5.81 8.52
N ARG A 38 2.38 4.93 9.53
CA ARG A 38 2.33 5.36 10.94
C ARG A 38 3.49 6.26 11.34
N ARG A 39 4.68 6.01 10.78
CA ARG A 39 5.91 6.77 11.07
C ARG A 39 6.11 7.97 10.15
N MET A 40 5.35 8.03 9.05
CA MET A 40 5.46 9.08 8.04
C MET A 40 5.10 10.45 8.61
N LYS A 41 5.93 11.45 8.34
CA LYS A 41 5.63 12.84 8.70
C LYS A 41 4.38 13.32 7.93
N PRO A 42 3.56 14.22 8.52
CA PRO A 42 2.37 14.75 7.84
C PRO A 42 2.68 15.37 6.47
N GLU A 43 3.76 16.15 6.37
CA GLU A 43 4.22 16.78 5.13
C GLU A 43 4.53 15.76 4.01
N THR A 44 5.23 14.68 4.34
CA THR A 44 5.53 13.59 3.40
C THR A 44 4.26 12.88 2.96
N PHE A 45 3.31 12.69 3.89
CA PHE A 45 2.02 12.08 3.55
C PHE A 45 1.23 12.97 2.58
N THR A 46 1.13 14.27 2.85
CA THR A 46 0.42 15.22 1.98
C THR A 46 1.05 15.33 0.59
N HIS A 47 2.36 15.10 0.47
CA HIS A 47 3.03 15.03 -0.83
C HIS A 47 2.53 13.87 -1.69
N HIS A 48 2.20 12.72 -1.08
CA HIS A 48 1.70 11.53 -1.78
C HIS A 48 0.17 11.46 -1.84
N VAL A 49 -0.50 12.05 -0.86
CA VAL A 49 -1.96 11.99 -0.68
C VAL A 49 -2.49 13.40 -0.43
N GLY A 50 -3.05 14.01 -1.48
CA GLY A 50 -3.47 15.40 -1.49
C GLY A 50 -3.79 15.87 -2.89
N LYS A 51 -4.43 17.04 -3.05
CA LYS A 51 -4.76 17.63 -4.38
C LYS A 51 -5.46 16.65 -5.35
N GLY A 52 -6.29 15.74 -4.83
CA GLY A 52 -7.01 14.75 -5.63
C GLY A 52 -6.21 13.49 -6.01
N LYS A 53 -4.94 13.36 -5.60
CA LYS A 53 -4.13 12.16 -5.85
C LYS A 53 -3.89 11.32 -4.60
N ASN A 54 -3.58 10.04 -4.84
CA ASN A 54 -3.13 9.08 -3.85
C ASN A 54 -2.12 8.12 -4.49
N ASP A 55 -0.84 8.46 -4.38
CA ASP A 55 0.24 7.71 -5.05
C ASP A 55 0.32 6.25 -4.54
N PHE A 56 -0.07 5.99 -3.28
CA PHE A 56 -0.12 4.63 -2.74
C PHE A 56 -1.19 3.77 -3.40
N SER A 57 -2.36 4.36 -3.70
CA SER A 57 -3.44 3.69 -4.42
C SER A 57 -2.98 3.27 -5.81
N VAL A 58 -2.35 4.19 -6.55
CA VAL A 58 -1.79 3.95 -7.88
C VAL A 58 -0.75 2.83 -7.83
N TRP A 59 0.18 2.87 -6.88
CA TRP A 59 1.19 1.81 -6.75
C TRP A 59 0.59 0.44 -6.43
N ILE A 60 -0.39 0.38 -5.53
CA ILE A 60 -1.07 -0.88 -5.19
C ILE A 60 -1.82 -1.46 -6.39
N ASP A 61 -2.45 -0.62 -7.21
CA ASP A 61 -3.16 -1.06 -8.40
C ASP A 61 -2.18 -1.57 -9.46
N HIS A 62 -1.28 -0.69 -9.92
CA HIS A 62 -0.46 -0.95 -11.10
C HIS A 62 0.74 -1.87 -10.83
N VAL A 63 1.26 -1.90 -9.61
CA VAL A 63 2.43 -2.72 -9.26
C VAL A 63 2.03 -4.01 -8.55
N LEU A 64 1.18 -3.92 -7.53
CA LEU A 64 0.79 -5.10 -6.77
C LEU A 64 -0.39 -5.85 -7.39
N GLY A 65 -1.21 -5.18 -8.21
CA GLY A 65 -2.37 -5.78 -8.87
C GLY A 65 -3.60 -5.92 -7.98
N ASP A 66 -3.70 -5.16 -6.88
CA ASP A 66 -4.84 -5.23 -5.95
C ASP A 66 -5.80 -4.05 -6.13
N ALA A 67 -6.48 -4.01 -7.28
CA ALA A 67 -7.43 -2.96 -7.64
C ALA A 67 -8.53 -2.71 -6.59
N ASN A 68 -8.97 -3.76 -5.90
CA ASN A 68 -9.96 -3.64 -4.82
C ASN A 68 -9.43 -2.83 -3.65
N LEU A 69 -8.18 -3.09 -3.24
CA LEU A 69 -7.53 -2.33 -2.19
C LEU A 69 -7.23 -0.89 -2.65
N ALA A 70 -6.73 -0.75 -3.88
CA ALA A 70 -6.42 0.56 -4.46
C ALA A 70 -7.65 1.47 -4.45
N SER A 71 -8.78 0.98 -4.95
CA SER A 71 -10.06 1.69 -4.94
C SER A 71 -10.50 2.04 -3.51
N ALA A 72 -10.42 1.09 -2.58
CA ALA A 72 -10.80 1.32 -1.18
C ALA A 72 -9.97 2.42 -0.50
N ILE A 73 -8.65 2.48 -0.77
CA ILE A 73 -7.79 3.48 -0.13
C ILE A 73 -7.74 4.82 -0.87
N SER A 74 -8.12 4.86 -2.15
CA SER A 74 -8.05 6.08 -2.99
C SER A 74 -8.75 7.28 -2.35
N LYS A 75 -9.85 7.03 -1.63
CA LYS A 75 -10.70 8.04 -0.97
C LYS A 75 -10.25 8.40 0.45
N LEU A 76 -9.26 7.70 1.02
CA LEU A 76 -8.84 7.88 2.40
C LEU A 76 -7.86 9.04 2.53
N LYS A 77 -8.19 9.99 3.43
CA LYS A 77 -7.42 11.23 3.62
C LYS A 77 -6.49 11.22 4.82
N THR A 78 -6.42 10.12 5.57
CA THR A 78 -5.62 10.05 6.80
C THR A 78 -4.70 8.84 6.82
N LYS A 79 -3.49 9.02 7.38
CA LYS A 79 -2.51 7.95 7.61
C LYS A 79 -3.11 6.77 8.36
N LYS A 80 -3.91 7.06 9.39
CA LYS A 80 -4.54 6.04 10.25
C LYS A 80 -5.54 5.19 9.47
N ALA A 81 -6.52 5.83 8.82
CA ALA A 81 -7.55 5.10 8.07
C ALA A 81 -6.93 4.22 6.96
N MET A 82 -5.93 4.76 6.26
CA MET A 82 -5.21 4.02 5.22
C MET A 82 -4.43 2.83 5.80
N ALA A 83 -3.69 3.03 6.89
CA ALA A 83 -2.98 1.93 7.56
C ALA A 83 -3.95 0.84 8.05
N ASP A 84 -5.12 1.21 8.57
CA ASP A 84 -6.14 0.27 9.06
C ASP A 84 -6.75 -0.54 7.89
N ALA A 85 -7.08 0.10 6.77
CA ALA A 85 -7.55 -0.56 5.56
C ALA A 85 -6.52 -1.55 4.99
N LEU A 86 -5.24 -1.15 4.94
CA LEU A 86 -4.15 -2.00 4.49
C LEU A 86 -3.97 -3.22 5.41
N ASN A 87 -3.99 -3.04 6.74
CA ASN A 87 -3.87 -4.15 7.70
C ASN A 87 -5.03 -5.16 7.55
N LYS A 88 -6.26 -4.66 7.37
CA LYS A 88 -7.42 -5.51 7.11
C LYS A 88 -7.21 -6.36 5.84
N ARG A 89 -6.74 -5.74 4.76
CA ARG A 89 -6.49 -6.44 3.51
C ARG A 89 -5.35 -7.44 3.61
N ILE A 90 -4.24 -7.10 4.27
CA ILE A 90 -3.12 -8.02 4.52
C ILE A 90 -3.59 -9.25 5.31
N LYS A 91 -4.47 -9.09 6.31
CA LYS A 91 -5.03 -10.21 7.07
C LYS A 91 -5.83 -11.17 6.16
N ILE A 92 -6.63 -10.63 5.24
CA ILE A 92 -7.38 -11.42 4.25
C ILE A 92 -6.41 -12.16 3.32
N LEU A 93 -5.44 -11.44 2.74
CA LEU A 93 -4.46 -12.02 1.81
C LEU A 93 -3.65 -13.15 2.47
N LYS A 94 -3.23 -13.00 3.73
CA LYS A 94 -2.53 -14.06 4.47
C LYS A 94 -3.39 -15.31 4.65
N LYS A 95 -4.67 -15.15 4.98
CA LYS A 95 -5.61 -16.27 5.08
C LYS A 95 -5.84 -16.95 3.74
N THR A 96 -5.92 -16.20 2.65
CA THR A 96 -6.09 -16.75 1.29
C THR A 96 -4.81 -17.39 0.76
N ALA A 97 -3.64 -16.93 1.20
CA ALA A 97 -2.33 -17.42 0.77
C ALA A 97 -1.84 -18.65 1.55
N GLY A 98 -2.33 -18.86 2.78
CA GLY A 98 -2.16 -20.09 3.58
C GLY A 98 -2.84 -21.27 2.91
#